data_AF-G4F256-F1
#
_entry.id   AF-G4F256-F1
#
_cell.length_a   1.000
_cell.length_b   1.000
_cell.length_c   1.000
_cell.angle_alpha   90.00
_cell.angle_beta   90.00
_cell.angle_gamma   90.00
#
_symmetry.space_group_name_H-M   'P 1'
#
loop_
_entity.id
_entity.type
_entity.pdbx_description
1 polymer ?
#
loop_
_entity_poly.entity_id
_entity_poly.type
_entity_poly.pdbx_seq_one_letter_code
_entity_poly.pdbx_strand_id
1 'polypeptide(L)'
;MSKTVTFIIATLLLLLTTNAHSHTDAAEAAALAWLEAIDSGEYEQAWEASSTLLQVPLSSNMLARTINAARRDFGAVESRRRIRVIRETSMPGAPVGDYAVFTFQTRFENKPQIIETITPHLEGGDWKVSGYYVN
;
A
#
# COMPACT_ATOMS: atom_id res chain seq x y z
N MET A 1 -6.91 -56.89 -0.97
CA MET A 1 -7.50 -56.18 0.19
C MET A 1 -6.32 -55.76 1.06
N SER A 2 -6.00 -54.51 1.40
CA SER A 2 -6.70 -53.24 1.57
C SER A 2 -5.66 -52.11 1.34
N LYS A 3 -5.83 -51.23 0.33
CA LYS A 3 -6.30 -49.83 0.39
C LYS A 3 -5.38 -48.82 1.13
N THR A 4 -4.74 -48.00 0.29
CA THR A 4 -4.49 -46.53 0.41
C THR A 4 -3.89 -45.98 1.71
N VAL A 5 -2.59 -45.65 1.66
CA VAL A 5 -1.97 -44.61 2.47
C VAL A 5 -1.78 -43.40 1.55
N THR A 6 -2.81 -42.56 1.47
CA THR A 6 -2.88 -41.40 0.58
C THR A 6 -3.13 -40.15 1.43
N PHE A 7 -2.18 -39.22 1.37
CA PHE A 7 -2.38 -37.77 1.47
C PHE A 7 -3.17 -37.22 2.68
N ILE A 8 -2.50 -37.01 3.81
CA ILE A 8 -3.02 -36.08 4.85
C ILE A 8 -2.03 -34.94 5.16
N ILE A 9 -0.77 -35.01 4.72
CA ILE A 9 0.23 -33.98 5.05
C ILE A 9 0.22 -32.80 4.03
N ALA A 10 -0.36 -32.98 2.84
CA ALA A 10 -0.33 -31.94 1.80
C ALA A 10 -1.44 -30.86 1.92
N THR A 11 -2.51 -31.09 2.67
CA THR A 11 -3.65 -30.16 2.76
C THR A 11 -3.48 -29.07 3.83
N LEU A 12 -2.61 -29.25 4.82
CA LEU A 12 -2.39 -28.24 5.87
C LEU A 12 -1.44 -27.11 5.43
N LEU A 13 -0.59 -27.34 4.42
CA LEU A 13 0.33 -26.33 3.91
C LEU A 13 -0.32 -25.34 2.91
N LEU A 14 -1.51 -25.65 2.39
CA LEU A 14 -2.19 -24.83 1.37
C LEU A 14 -2.98 -23.65 1.97
N LEU A 15 -3.34 -23.72 3.26
CA LEU A 15 -4.14 -22.71 3.96
C LEU A 15 -3.32 -21.50 4.46
N LEU A 16 -2.01 -21.66 4.65
CA LEU A 16 -1.15 -20.54 5.06
C LEU A 16 -0.85 -19.60 3.89
N THR A 17 -0.70 -20.13 2.67
CA THR A 17 -0.42 -19.31 1.49
C THR A 17 -1.61 -18.45 1.07
N THR A 18 -2.85 -18.94 1.23
CA THR A 18 -4.06 -18.20 0.84
C THR A 18 -4.28 -16.97 1.71
N ASN A 19 -4.10 -17.08 3.03
CA ASN A 19 -4.25 -15.97 3.96
C ASN A 19 -3.20 -14.87 3.73
N ALA A 20 -1.94 -15.24 3.50
CA ALA A 20 -0.89 -14.27 3.21
C ALA A 20 -1.13 -13.51 1.90
N HIS A 21 -1.68 -14.18 0.88
CA HIS A 21 -2.02 -13.57 -0.40
C HIS A 21 -3.20 -12.60 -0.26
N SER A 22 -4.30 -13.03 0.35
CA SER A 22 -5.49 -12.19 0.53
C SER A 22 -5.21 -10.94 1.35
N HIS A 23 -4.35 -11.04 2.36
CA HIS A 23 -3.96 -9.90 3.18
C HIS A 23 -3.07 -8.90 2.45
N THR A 24 -2.35 -9.35 1.41
CA THR A 24 -1.51 -8.49 0.56
C THR A 24 -2.35 -7.80 -0.50
N ASP A 25 -3.33 -8.49 -1.08
CA ASP A 25 -4.26 -7.91 -2.05
C ASP A 25 -5.11 -6.80 -1.41
N ALA A 26 -5.58 -7.01 -0.17
CA ALA A 26 -6.32 -5.99 0.57
C ALA A 26 -5.47 -4.74 0.87
N ALA A 27 -4.19 -4.93 1.21
CA ALA A 27 -3.26 -3.82 1.42
C ALA A 27 -3.01 -3.05 0.12
N GLU A 28 -2.85 -3.76 -1.00
CA GLU A 28 -2.65 -3.13 -2.30
C GLU A 28 -3.90 -2.34 -2.74
N ALA A 29 -5.09 -2.89 -2.54
CA ALA A 29 -6.34 -2.20 -2.83
C ALA A 29 -6.45 -0.89 -2.05
N ALA A 30 -6.10 -0.89 -0.76
CA ALA A 30 -6.07 0.32 0.05
C ALA A 30 -5.03 1.34 -0.45
N ALA A 31 -3.83 0.89 -0.85
CA ALA A 31 -2.80 1.75 -1.42
C ALA A 31 -3.26 2.41 -2.73
N LEU A 32 -3.88 1.63 -3.63
CA LEU A 32 -4.35 2.11 -4.93
C LEU A 32 -5.52 3.08 -4.78
N ALA A 33 -6.49 2.78 -3.92
CA ALA A 33 -7.62 3.68 -3.64
C ALA A 33 -7.14 5.02 -3.07
N TRP A 34 -6.16 4.98 -2.16
CA TRP A 34 -5.53 6.20 -1.62
C TRP A 34 -4.83 7.01 -2.73
N LEU A 35 -4.07 6.35 -3.61
CA LEU A 35 -3.41 7.01 -4.73
C LEU A 35 -4.40 7.60 -5.73
N GLU A 36 -5.51 6.92 -6.01
CA GLU A 36 -6.57 7.42 -6.88
C GLU A 36 -7.22 8.70 -6.32
N ALA A 37 -7.48 8.74 -5.01
CA ALA A 37 -7.96 9.95 -4.34
C ALA A 37 -6.95 11.09 -4.46
N ILE A 38 -5.65 10.83 -4.26
CA ILE A 38 -4.60 11.82 -4.48
C ILE A 38 -4.57 12.31 -5.94
N ASP A 39 -4.61 11.39 -6.90
CA ASP A 39 -4.53 11.69 -8.33
C ASP A 39 -5.76 12.52 -8.79
N SER A 40 -6.91 12.32 -8.13
CA SER A 40 -8.15 13.08 -8.36
C SER A 40 -8.23 14.41 -7.58
N GLY A 41 -7.22 14.72 -6.75
CA GLY A 41 -7.20 15.91 -5.91
C GLY A 41 -8.08 15.83 -4.65
N GLU A 42 -8.61 14.65 -4.33
CA GLU A 42 -9.46 14.36 -3.18
C GLU A 42 -8.61 14.11 -1.91
N TYR A 43 -7.81 15.12 -1.55
CA TYR A 43 -6.83 15.01 -0.45
C TYR A 43 -7.46 14.75 0.93
N GLU A 44 -8.68 15.23 1.17
CA GLU A 44 -9.40 14.97 2.41
C GLU A 44 -9.78 13.49 2.53
N GLN A 45 -10.32 12.90 1.48
CA GLN A 45 -10.62 11.47 1.44
C GLN A 45 -9.35 10.61 1.58
N ALA A 46 -8.26 10.98 0.89
CA ALA A 46 -6.97 10.30 1.07
C ALA A 46 -6.48 10.42 2.52
N TRP A 47 -6.60 11.60 3.13
CA TRP A 47 -6.22 11.82 4.52
C TRP A 47 -7.06 10.98 5.48
N GLU A 48 -8.38 10.89 5.30
CA GLU A 48 -9.28 10.06 6.11
C GLU A 48 -8.97 8.55 5.97
N ALA A 49 -8.58 8.10 4.78
CA ALA A 49 -8.14 6.73 4.51
C ALA A 49 -6.71 6.43 4.99
N SER A 50 -6.03 7.40 5.59
CA SER A 50 -4.68 7.24 6.12
C SER A 50 -4.69 6.75 7.57
N SER A 51 -3.62 6.07 7.96
CA SER A 51 -3.44 5.66 9.36
C SER A 51 -3.11 6.87 10.25
N THR A 52 -3.23 6.67 11.56
CA THR A 52 -2.85 7.66 12.56
C THR A 52 -1.40 8.14 12.40
N LEU A 53 -0.50 7.27 11.91
CA LEU A 53 0.91 7.58 11.66
C LEU A 53 1.12 8.68 10.62
N LEU A 54 0.21 8.83 9.65
CA LEU A 54 0.23 9.90 8.67
C LEU A 54 -0.61 11.09 9.15
N GLN A 55 -1.78 10.83 9.73
CA GLN A 55 -2.72 11.89 10.13
C GLN A 55 -2.21 12.78 11.28
N VAL A 56 -1.48 12.22 12.25
CA VAL A 56 -0.96 12.99 13.40
C VAL A 56 0.03 14.08 12.96
N PRO A 57 1.07 13.78 12.14
CA PRO A 57 2.02 14.81 11.72
C PRO A 57 1.51 15.71 10.58
N LEU A 58 0.49 15.29 9.81
CA LEU A 58 0.03 16.01 8.63
C LEU A 58 -1.48 16.21 8.69
N SER A 59 -1.95 17.46 8.69
CA SER A 59 -3.35 17.74 8.34
C SER A 59 -3.61 17.46 6.86
N SER A 60 -4.88 17.29 6.47
CA SER A 60 -5.28 17.14 5.04
C SER A 60 -4.69 18.25 4.15
N ASN A 61 -4.71 19.51 4.61
CA ASN A 61 -4.12 20.63 3.86
C ASN A 61 -2.59 20.48 3.71
N MET A 62 -1.89 20.04 4.76
CA MET A 62 -0.45 19.81 4.71
C MET A 62 -0.09 18.63 3.82
N LEU A 63 -0.91 17.58 3.80
CA LEU A 63 -0.79 16.45 2.87
C LEU A 63 -0.89 16.96 1.42
N ALA A 64 -1.95 17.71 1.11
CA ALA A 64 -2.17 18.30 -0.21
C ALA A 64 -0.99 19.19 -0.64
N ARG A 65 -0.51 20.08 0.24
CA ARG A 65 0.64 20.94 -0.05
C ARG A 65 1.91 20.15 -0.33
N THR A 66 2.21 19.15 0.51
CA THR A 66 3.41 18.33 0.39
C THR A 66 3.41 17.54 -0.92
N ILE A 67 2.30 16.90 -1.27
CA ILE A 67 2.19 16.10 -2.50
C ILE A 67 2.22 16.99 -3.74
N ASN A 68 1.49 18.10 -3.74
CA ASN A 68 1.50 19.04 -4.87
C ASN A 68 2.90 19.64 -5.09
N ALA A 69 3.65 19.92 -4.03
CA ALA A 69 5.02 20.39 -4.15
C ALA A 69 5.93 19.30 -4.75
N ALA A 70 5.80 18.05 -4.30
CA ALA A 70 6.60 16.93 -4.80
C ALA A 70 6.29 16.57 -6.26
N ARG A 71 5.01 16.67 -6.68
CA ARG A 71 4.53 16.28 -8.02
C ARG A 71 4.31 17.45 -8.97
N ARG A 72 4.74 18.67 -8.62
CA ARG A 72 4.40 19.92 -9.32
C ARG A 72 4.57 19.84 -10.85
N ASP A 73 5.66 19.23 -11.30
CA ASP A 73 6.04 19.20 -12.71
C ASP A 73 5.84 17.81 -13.35
N PHE A 74 5.06 16.93 -12.72
CA PHE A 74 4.89 15.55 -13.19
C PHE A 74 3.79 15.45 -14.25
N GLY A 75 2.74 16.27 -14.16
CA GLY A 75 1.55 16.14 -15.00
C GLY A 75 0.62 15.02 -14.52
N ALA A 76 -0.36 14.65 -15.34
CA ALA A 76 -1.32 13.60 -14.99
C ALA A 76 -0.66 12.20 -14.94
N VAL A 77 -1.21 11.29 -14.14
CA VAL A 77 -0.80 9.88 -14.14
C VAL A 77 -1.33 9.20 -15.41
N GLU A 78 -0.44 8.60 -16.19
CA GLU A 78 -0.80 7.80 -17.38
C GLU A 78 -0.97 6.32 -17.03
N SER A 79 -0.06 5.79 -16.20
CA SER A 79 -0.08 4.39 -15.78
C SER A 79 0.74 4.17 -14.52
N ARG A 80 0.35 3.14 -13.75
CA ARG A 80 1.02 2.73 -12.52
C ARG A 80 1.12 1.21 -12.50
N ARG A 81 2.32 0.68 -12.25
CA ARG A 81 2.58 -0.77 -12.21
C ARG A 81 3.30 -1.16 -10.94
N ARG A 82 2.74 -2.08 -10.17
CA ARG A 82 3.42 -2.66 -9.00
C ARG A 82 4.67 -3.41 -9.47
N ILE A 83 5.83 -3.06 -8.92
CA ILE A 83 7.10 -3.74 -9.20
C ILE A 83 7.64 -4.49 -7.99
N ARG A 84 7.21 -4.15 -6.77
CA ARG A 84 7.62 -4.86 -5.55
C ARG A 84 6.57 -4.73 -4.45
N VAL A 85 6.47 -5.75 -3.60
CA VAL A 85 5.83 -5.69 -2.28
C VAL A 85 6.74 -6.37 -1.26
N ILE A 86 6.90 -5.77 -0.08
CA ILE A 86 7.59 -6.34 1.07
C ILE A 86 6.65 -6.26 2.27
N ARG A 87 6.45 -7.38 2.97
CA ARG A 87 5.70 -7.39 4.24
C ARG A 87 6.65 -7.29 5.41
N GLU A 88 6.30 -6.44 6.37
CA GLU A 88 7.07 -6.24 7.59
C GLU A 88 6.11 -6.21 8.78
N THR A 89 6.57 -6.68 9.94
CA THR A 89 5.83 -6.55 11.21
C THR A 89 6.38 -5.45 12.11
N SER A 90 7.46 -4.80 11.68
CA SER A 90 8.16 -3.75 12.43
C SER A 90 8.79 -2.75 11.47
N MET A 91 8.64 -1.46 11.76
CA MET A 91 9.22 -0.38 10.98
C MET A 91 9.95 0.59 11.94
N PRO A 92 11.09 1.18 11.52
CA PRO A 92 11.81 2.15 12.36
C PRO A 92 10.90 3.31 12.80
N GLY A 93 10.77 3.51 14.11
CA GLY A 93 9.97 4.61 14.67
C GLY A 93 8.44 4.45 14.59
N ALA A 94 7.93 3.30 14.14
CA ALA A 94 6.50 3.00 14.12
C ALA A 94 6.14 1.88 15.11
N PRO A 95 4.86 1.75 15.51
CA PRO A 95 4.37 0.62 16.31
C PRO A 95 4.65 -0.74 15.66
N VAL A 96 4.58 -1.80 16.46
CA VAL A 96 4.54 -3.17 15.94
C VAL A 96 3.17 -3.42 15.30
N GLY A 97 3.14 -4.06 14.13
CA GLY A 97 1.92 -4.42 13.42
C GLY A 97 2.20 -4.78 11.97
N ASP A 98 1.18 -5.19 11.23
CA ASP A 98 1.35 -5.54 9.81
C ASP A 98 1.54 -4.29 8.95
N TYR A 99 2.59 -4.33 8.12
CA TYR A 99 2.90 -3.34 7.10
C TYR A 99 3.10 -4.03 5.75
N ALA A 100 2.70 -3.37 4.68
CA ALA A 100 3.05 -3.76 3.33
C ALA A 100 3.71 -2.57 2.62
N VAL A 101 4.96 -2.71 2.19
CA VAL A 101 5.68 -1.68 1.45
C VAL A 101 5.55 -1.98 -0.03
N PHE A 102 4.69 -1.25 -0.72
CA PHE A 102 4.53 -1.34 -2.16
C PHE A 102 5.47 -0.37 -2.87
N THR A 103 6.10 -0.85 -3.94
CA THR A 103 6.83 -0.01 -4.88
C THR A 103 6.14 -0.08 -6.23
N PHE A 104 5.74 1.07 -6.74
CA PHE A 104 5.16 1.24 -8.07
C PHE A 104 6.14 1.97 -8.97
N GLN A 105 6.19 1.53 -10.23
CA GLN A 105 6.72 2.33 -11.32
C GLN A 105 5.55 3.08 -11.96
N THR A 106 5.62 4.40 -11.96
CA THR A 106 4.55 5.28 -12.43
C THR A 106 5.03 6.14 -13.57
N ARG A 107 4.23 6.18 -14.63
CA ARG A 107 4.40 7.11 -15.73
C ARG A 107 3.46 8.29 -15.50
N PHE A 108 4.05 9.46 -15.34
CA PHE A 108 3.34 10.71 -15.45
C PHE A 108 3.61 11.34 -16.82
N GLU A 109 2.68 12.16 -17.29
CA GLU A 109 2.72 12.85 -18.58
C GLU A 109 4.07 13.51 -18.88
N ASN A 110 4.62 14.24 -17.90
CA ASN A 110 5.89 14.97 -18.03
C ASN A 110 7.09 14.22 -17.41
N LYS A 111 6.85 13.12 -16.69
CA LYS A 111 7.86 12.32 -15.97
C LYS A 111 7.57 10.82 -16.09
N PRO A 112 8.11 10.13 -17.12
CA PRO A 112 7.74 8.75 -17.43
C PRO A 112 8.40 7.68 -16.54
N GLN A 113 9.26 8.06 -15.58
CA GLN A 113 10.01 7.12 -14.75
C GLN A 113 10.06 7.60 -13.29
N ILE A 114 8.90 7.59 -12.63
CA ILE A 114 8.79 7.89 -11.20
C ILE A 114 8.63 6.59 -10.42
N ILE A 115 9.28 6.53 -9.26
CA ILE A 115 9.08 5.46 -8.29
C ILE A 115 8.25 6.00 -7.13
N GLU A 116 7.13 5.33 -6.89
CA GLU A 116 6.26 5.61 -5.76
C GLU A 116 6.39 4.48 -4.74
N THR A 117 6.68 4.83 -3.49
CA THR A 117 6.67 3.89 -2.36
C THR A 117 5.50 4.22 -1.44
N ILE A 118 4.54 3.31 -1.33
CA ILE A 118 3.35 3.47 -0.48
C ILE A 118 3.36 2.36 0.55
N THR A 119 3.16 2.73 1.80
CA THR A 119 3.16 1.79 2.93
C THR A 119 1.81 1.81 3.62
N PRO A 120 0.91 0.86 3.35
CA PRO A 120 -0.24 0.61 4.20
C PRO A 120 0.16 -0.12 5.48
N HIS A 121 -0.51 0.25 6.56
CA HIS A 121 -0.44 -0.34 7.89
C HIS A 121 -1.82 -0.88 8.27
N LEU A 122 -1.88 -2.08 8.84
CA LEU A 122 -3.11 -2.64 9.35
C LEU A 122 -3.45 -2.00 10.71
N GLU A 123 -4.45 -1.12 10.73
CA GLU A 123 -4.87 -0.38 11.90
C GLU A 123 -6.35 -0.66 12.17
N GLY A 124 -6.67 -1.25 13.33
CA GLY A 124 -8.06 -1.54 13.70
C GLY A 124 -8.76 -2.59 12.83
N GLY A 125 -8.00 -3.38 12.06
CA GLY A 125 -8.53 -4.37 11.11
C GLY A 125 -8.59 -3.86 9.66
N ASP A 126 -8.35 -2.57 9.44
CA ASP A 126 -8.37 -1.95 8.12
C ASP A 126 -6.96 -1.59 7.66
N TRP A 127 -6.69 -1.80 6.36
CA TRP A 127 -5.44 -1.33 5.76
C TRP A 127 -5.55 0.16 5.46
N LYS A 128 -4.68 0.96 6.09
CA LYS A 128 -4.64 2.42 5.92
C LYS A 128 -3.24 2.89 5.58
N VAL A 129 -3.11 3.88 4.69
CA VAL A 129 -1.79 4.38 4.28
C VAL A 129 -1.09 5.08 5.44
N SER A 130 0.08 4.60 5.83
CA SER A 130 0.92 5.18 6.88
C SER A 130 2.10 6.00 6.36
N GLY A 131 2.41 5.86 5.08
CA GLY A 131 3.49 6.61 4.46
C GLY A 131 3.42 6.59 2.94
N TYR A 132 3.86 7.68 2.35
CA TYR A 132 3.98 7.84 0.90
C TYR A 132 5.26 8.62 0.58
N TYR A 133 6.04 8.09 -0.35
CA TYR A 133 7.26 8.69 -0.86
C TYR A 133 7.31 8.58 -2.37
N VAL A 134 7.87 9.59 -3.03
CA VAL A 134 7.94 9.67 -4.49
C VAL A 134 9.27 10.29 -4.92
N ASN A 135 9.92 9.69 -5.93
CA ASN A 135 11.18 10.16 -6.49
C ASN A 135 11.38 9.82 -7.98
#